data_AF-A0A7Y2A7F0-F1
#
_entry.id   AF-A0A7Y2A7F0-F1
#
_cell.length_a   1.000
_cell.length_b   1.000
_cell.length_c   1.000
_cell.angle_alpha   90.00
_cell.angle_beta   90.00
_cell.angle_gamma   90.00
#
_symmetry.space_group_name_H-M   'P 1'
#
loop_
_entity.id
_entity.type
_entity.pdbx_description
1 polymer ?
#
loop_
_entity_poly.entity_id
_entity_poly.type
_entity_poly.pdbx_seq_one_letter_code
_entity_poly.pdbx_strand_id
1 'polypeptide(L)' 'MSDSQHILILRFSALGDVAMTLPVIRVVVQTYPNLKLTICSKPFFRPLFQDIPNCSFLESDLYGEHKNLGLQKLAD' A
#
# COMPACT_ATOMS: atom_id res chain seq x y z
N MET A 1 11.94 10.52 -20.74
CA MET A 1 11.91 9.25 -19.99
C MET A 1 10.46 9.02 -19.64
N SER A 2 9.84 7.94 -20.11
CA SER A 2 8.44 7.65 -19.76
C SER A 2 8.39 7.45 -18.26
N ASP A 3 7.68 8.30 -17.52
CA ASP A 3 7.45 8.10 -16.09
C ASP A 3 6.96 6.66 -15.89
N SER A 4 7.64 5.92 -15.01
CA SER A 4 7.18 4.59 -14.64
C SER A 4 5.81 4.75 -14.00
N GLN A 5 4.78 4.12 -14.59
CA GLN A 5 3.43 4.19 -14.02
C GLN A 5 3.46 3.69 -12.57
N HIS A 6 2.78 4.42 -11.69
CA HIS A 6 2.80 4.17 -10.25
C HIS A 6 1.37 4.22 -9.71
N ILE A 7 0.96 3.16 -9.02
CA ILE A 7 -0.34 3.06 -8.37
C ILE A 7 -0.17 3.10 -6.85
N LEU A 8 -0.92 3.99 -6.20
CA LEU A 8 -1.13 4.00 -4.75
C LEU A 8 -2.37 3.18 -4.41
N ILE A 9 -2.23 2.21 -3.52
CA ILE A 9 -3.32 1.37 -3.02
C ILE A 9 -3.61 1.79 -1.58
N LEU A 10 -4.80 2.35 -1.35
CA LEU A 10 -5.26 2.75 -0.01
C LEU A 10 -6.15 1.65 0.57
N ARG A 11 -5.71 0.96 1.62
CA ARG A 11 -6.55 -0.01 2.35
C ARG A 11 -6.18 -0.11 3.81
N PHE A 12 -7.04 0.37 4.71
CA PHE A 12 -6.70 0.55 6.13
C PHE A 12 -7.34 -0.47 7.11
N SER A 13 -8.34 -1.23 6.67
CA SER A 13 -9.13 -2.16 7.49
C SER A 13 -10.02 -3.05 6.62
N ALA A 14 -10.67 -4.11 7.13
CA ALA A 14 -10.28 -4.94 8.26
C ALA A 14 -9.19 -5.96 7.82
N LEU A 15 -8.65 -6.79 8.73
CA LEU A 15 -7.57 -7.74 8.38
C LEU A 15 -7.93 -8.62 7.17
N GLY A 16 -9.15 -9.17 7.13
CA GLY A 16 -9.62 -9.99 6.01
C GLY A 16 -9.58 -9.24 4.68
N ASP A 17 -10.05 -8.00 4.65
CA ASP A 17 -10.05 -7.20 3.42
C ASP A 17 -8.64 -6.86 2.95
N VAL A 18 -7.73 -6.50 3.88
CA VAL A 18 -6.33 -6.23 3.55
C VAL A 18 -5.67 -7.50 2.99
N ALA A 19 -5.89 -8.65 3.65
CA ALA A 19 -5.35 -9.93 3.20
C ALA A 19 -5.91 -10.36 1.82
N MET A 20 -7.18 -10.08 1.53
CA MET A 20 -7.79 -10.37 0.23
C MET A 20 -7.17 -9.59 -0.93
N THR A 21 -6.44 -8.50 -0.67
CA THR A 21 -5.70 -7.77 -1.73
C THR A 21 -4.40 -8.47 -2.14
N LEU A 22 -3.83 -9.31 -1.27
CA LEU A 22 -2.52 -9.91 -1.48
C LEU A 22 -2.42 -10.77 -2.76
N PRO A 23 -3.39 -11.66 -3.08
CA PRO A 23 -3.37 -12.40 -4.34
C PRO A 23 -3.43 -11.49 -5.57
N VAL A 24 -4.25 -10.42 -5.52
CA VAL A 24 -4.40 -9.47 -6.62
C VAL A 24 -3.08 -8.73 -6.86
N ILE A 25 -2.45 -8.23 -5.80
CA ILE A 25 -1.17 -7.51 -5.89
C ILE A 25 -0.08 -8.42 -6.47
N ARG A 26 -0.02 -9.68 -6.05
CA ARG A 26 0.95 -10.65 -6.60
C ARG A 26 0.78 -10.84 -8.10
N VAL A 27 -0.46 -11.01 -8.58
CA VAL A 27 -0.74 -11.13 -10.01
C VAL A 27 -0.39 -9.86 -10.77
N VAL A 28 -0.72 -8.68 -10.22
CA VAL A 28 -0.41 -7.39 -10.85
C VAL A 28 1.09 -7.20 -11.03
N VAL A 29 1.89 -7.47 -9.99
CA VAL A 29 3.35 -7.35 -10.03
C VAL A 29 3.98 -8.33 -11.03
N GLN A 30 3.45 -9.55 -11.12
CA GLN A 30 3.90 -10.54 -12.10
C GLN A 30 3.54 -10.15 -13.54
N THR A 31 2.35 -9.55 -13.73
CA THR A 31 1.83 -9.17 -15.06
C THR A 31 2.50 -7.90 -15.58
N TYR A 32 2.81 -6.96 -14.68
CA TYR A 32 3.39 -5.66 -15.01
C TYR A 32 4.69 -5.43 -14.23
N PRO A 33 5.81 -6.05 -14.64
CA PRO A 33 7.06 -6.02 -13.88
C PRO A 33 7.71 -4.62 -13.79
N ASN A 34 7.27 -3.67 -14.60
CA ASN A 34 7.75 -2.29 -14.57
C ASN A 34 6.81 -1.33 -13.81
N LEU A 35 5.65 -1.82 -13.35
CA LEU A 35 4.68 -1.03 -12.60
C LEU A 35 5.14 -0.92 -11.14
N LYS A 36 5.20 0.30 -10.62
CA LYS A 36 5.46 0.55 -9.20
C LYS A 36 4.15 0.56 -8.43
N LEU A 37 4.15 -0.09 -7.27
CA LEU A 37 3.02 -0.08 -6.34
C LEU A 37 3.46 0.49 -4.99
N THR A 38 2.59 1.27 -4.35
CA THR A 38 2.72 1.61 -2.93
C THR A 38 1.45 1.23 -2.21
N ILE A 39 1.54 0.41 -1.17
CA ILE A 39 0.43 0.12 -0.26
C ILE A 39 0.46 1.14 0.87
N CYS A 40 -0.62 1.88 1.06
CA CYS A 40 -0.82 2.74 2.22
C CYS A 40 -1.78 2.07 3.19
N SER A 41 -1.26 1.72 4.37
CA SER A 41 -2.03 1.01 5.40
C SER A 41 -1.41 1.12 6.79
N LYS A 42 -2.10 0.58 7.80
CA LYS A 42 -1.61 0.54 9.19
C LYS A 42 -0.30 -0.27 9.26
N PRO A 43 0.70 0.14 10.08
CA PRO A 43 1.99 -0.55 10.22
C PRO A 43 1.86 -2.06 10.48
N PHE A 44 0.83 -2.45 11.25
CA PHE A 44 0.48 -3.84 11.53
C PHE A 44 0.38 -4.74 10.28
N PHE A 45 -0.03 -4.20 9.13
CA PHE A 45 -0.19 -4.98 7.91
C PHE A 45 1.06 -5.03 7.02
N ARG A 46 2.13 -4.29 7.34
CA ARG A 46 3.38 -4.26 6.57
C ARG A 46 3.97 -5.65 6.27
N PRO A 47 4.00 -6.61 7.23
CA PRO A 47 4.55 -7.93 6.97
C PRO A 47 3.85 -8.71 5.85
N LEU A 48 2.59 -8.39 5.52
CA LEU A 48 1.86 -9.05 4.43
C LEU A 48 2.45 -8.76 3.04
N PHE A 49 3.14 -7.62 2.88
CA PHE A 49 3.59 -7.10 1.59
C PHE A 49 5.11 -7.02 1.43
N GLN A 50 5.88 -7.31 2.49
CA GLN A 50 7.34 -7.07 2.54
C GLN A 50 8.13 -7.82 1.46
N ASP A 51 7.67 -9.00 1.04
CA ASP A 51 8.38 -9.89 0.11
C ASP A 51 7.88 -9.74 -1.34
N ILE A 52 7.09 -8.71 -1.64
CA ILE A 52 6.54 -8.47 -2.97
C ILE A 52 7.44 -7.51 -3.74
N PRO A 53 8.01 -7.91 -4.90
CA PRO A 53 8.85 -7.03 -5.68
C PRO A 53 8.04 -5.84 -6.23
N ASN A 54 8.72 -4.71 -6.46
CA ASN A 54 8.11 -3.47 -6.98
C ASN A 54 6.94 -2.92 -6.12
N CYS A 55 6.82 -3.38 -4.88
CA CYS A 55 5.79 -2.97 -3.94
C CYS A 55 6.45 -2.28 -2.73
N SER A 56 6.13 -1.01 -2.53
CA SER A 56 6.52 -0.23 -1.35
C SER A 56 5.39 -0.18 -0.34
N PHE A 57 5.70 0.11 0.92
CA PHE A 57 4.70 0.26 1.98
C PHE A 57 4.82 1.65 2.62
N LEU A 58 3.72 2.40 2.61
CA LEU A 58 3.54 3.68 3.28
C LEU A 58 2.71 3.44 4.55
N GLU A 59 3.30 3.72 5.70
CA GLU A 59 2.65 3.52 6.99
C GLU A 59 1.68 4.66 7.32
N SER A 60 0.45 4.30 7.66
CA SER A 60 -0.57 5.25 8.13
C SER A 60 -0.92 4.96 9.59
N ASP A 61 -0.40 5.76 10.51
CA ASP A 61 -0.83 5.75 11.91
C ASP A 61 -2.15 6.52 12.09
N LEU A 62 -3.28 5.82 11.87
CA LEU A 62 -4.62 6.41 11.95
C LEU A 62 -5.10 6.72 13.38
N TYR A 63 -4.37 6.27 14.40
CA TYR A 63 -4.76 6.45 15.80
C TYR A 63 -3.82 7.39 16.56
N GLY A 64 -2.59 7.60 16.09
CA GLY A 64 -1.66 8.62 16.56
C GLY A 64 -1.51 9.75 15.55
N GLU A 65 -0.40 9.74 14.78
CA GLU A 65 0.00 10.87 13.96
C GLU A 65 -1.10 11.36 13.03
N HIS A 66 -1.74 10.49 12.26
CA HIS A 66 -2.74 10.87 11.26
C HIS A 66 -4.17 10.96 11.81
N LYS A 67 -4.33 11.02 13.12
CA LYS A 67 -5.65 11.13 13.76
C LYS A 67 -6.33 12.45 13.34
N ASN A 68 -7.64 12.38 13.06
CA ASN A 68 -8.52 13.47 12.61
C ASN A 68 -8.33 13.91 11.15
N LEU A 69 -7.12 14.35 10.77
CA LEU A 69 -6.87 14.90 9.43
C LEU A 69 -6.56 13.82 8.38
N GLY A 70 -6.27 12.60 8.81
CA GLY A 70 -6.17 11.41 7.94
C GLY A 70 -5.24 11.63 6.76
N LEU A 71 -5.79 11.53 5.54
CA LEU A 71 -5.03 11.67 4.29
C LEU A 71 -4.39 13.04 4.10
N GLN A 72 -4.96 14.12 4.67
CA GLN A 72 -4.34 15.44 4.57
C GLN A 72 -2.97 15.43 5.26
N LYS A 73 -2.95 14.99 6.53
CA LYS A 73 -1.72 14.90 7.31
C LYS A 73 -0.74 13.83 6.78
N LEU A 74 -1.22 12.87 5.99
CA LEU A 74 -0.36 11.89 5.31
C LEU A 74 0.30 12.47 4.04
N ALA A 75 -0.31 13.50 3.45
CA ALA A 75 0.19 14.18 2.25
C ALA A 75 1.13 15.34 2.57
N ASP A 76 1.11 15.82 3.82
CA ASP A 76 2.01 16.83 4.37
C ASP A 76 3.42 16.25 4.64
#